data_AF-A0A419ELN7-F1
#
_entry.id   AF-A0A419ELN7-F1
#
_cell.length_a   1.000
_cell.length_b   1.000
_cell.length_c   1.000
_cell.angle_alpha   90.00
_cell.angle_beta   90.00
_cell.angle_gamma   90.00
#
_symmetry.space_group_name_H-M   'P 1'
#
loop_
_entity.id
_entity.type
_entity.pdbx_description
1 polymer ?
#
loop_
_entity_poly.entity_id
_entity_poly.type
_entity_poly.pdbx_seq_one_letter_code
_entity_poly.pdbx_strand_id
1 'polypeptide(L)'
;MVIDQNLLNELSDFYKELDKAINRIEKYHKDNMNCGKGCKDCCIDGITVFEVEAKYIKHHNPTLRNFKPVNKKGCPYLDEKNECIIYETRPYICRTQGLPLRWIDDSGNEAVEMRDICPLNEKQINVESLPQKQVWYIGPFESKLASLQFKYGKGKMKRVELKTLFKG
;
A
#
# COMPACT_ATOMS: atom_id res chain seq x y z
N MET A 1 16.09 -3.01 15.69
CA MET A 1 15.78 -1.62 16.07
C MET A 1 14.30 -1.52 16.41
N VAL A 2 13.99 -0.83 17.50
CA VAL A 2 12.63 -0.40 17.86
C VAL A 2 12.40 0.93 17.12
N ILE A 3 11.22 1.12 16.55
CA ILE A 3 10.86 2.41 15.92
C ILE A 3 10.60 3.42 17.04
N ASP A 4 11.24 4.59 16.99
CA ASP A 4 11.04 5.63 18.00
C ASP A 4 9.69 6.35 17.81
N GLN A 5 9.26 7.06 18.86
CA GLN A 5 7.94 7.70 18.88
C GLN A 5 7.80 8.82 17.85
N ASN A 6 8.87 9.56 17.54
CA ASN A 6 8.81 10.64 16.57
C ASN A 6 8.57 10.07 15.18
N LEU A 7 9.31 9.03 14.81
CA LEU A 7 9.16 8.37 13.53
C LEU A 7 7.81 7.62 13.41
N LEU A 8 7.28 7.06 14.50
CA LEU A 8 5.91 6.52 14.54
C LEU A 8 4.87 7.60 14.23
N ASN A 9 5.01 8.79 14.81
CA ASN A 9 4.10 9.92 14.56
C ASN A 9 4.21 10.38 13.10
N GLU A 10 5.43 10.52 12.57
CA GLU A 10 5.66 10.88 11.15
C GLU A 10 5.03 9.86 10.18
N LEU A 11 5.14 8.55 10.47
CA LEU A 11 4.45 7.52 9.67
C LEU A 11 2.93 7.60 9.82
N SER A 12 2.42 7.85 11.02
CA SER A 12 0.99 8.02 11.25
C SER A 12 0.44 9.19 10.43
N ASP A 13 1.15 10.32 10.40
CA ASP A 13 0.75 11.50 9.64
C ASP A 13 0.87 11.27 8.13
N PHE A 14 1.89 10.54 7.68
CA PHE A 14 1.99 10.06 6.29
C PHE A 14 0.76 9.23 5.90
N TYR A 15 0.34 8.26 6.73
CA TYR A 15 -0.83 7.43 6.44
C TYR A 15 -2.14 8.23 6.47
N LYS A 16 -2.30 9.19 7.39
CA LYS A 16 -3.46 10.09 7.39
C LYS A 16 -3.54 10.94 6.11
N GLU A 17 -2.39 11.46 5.65
CA GLU A 17 -2.31 12.20 4.40
C GLU A 17 -2.69 11.32 3.20
N LEU A 18 -2.09 10.12 3.15
CA LEU A 18 -2.35 9.11 2.13
C LEU A 18 -3.84 8.75 2.08
N ASP A 19 -4.44 8.37 3.21
CA ASP A 19 -5.84 7.98 3.27
C ASP A 19 -6.76 9.14 2.88
N LYS A 20 -6.46 10.38 3.28
CA LYS A 20 -7.23 11.55 2.85
C LYS A 20 -7.16 11.77 1.35
N ALA A 21 -6.01 11.53 0.74
CA ALA A 21 -5.81 11.69 -0.70
C ALA A 21 -6.50 10.54 -1.49
N ILE A 22 -6.37 9.29 -1.03
CA ILE A 22 -7.05 8.12 -1.60
C ILE A 22 -8.57 8.30 -1.54
N ASN A 23 -9.11 8.68 -0.38
CA ASN A 23 -10.55 8.90 -0.19
C ASN A 23 -11.15 9.91 -1.20
N ARG A 24 -10.35 10.88 -1.68
CA ARG A 24 -10.81 11.83 -2.71
C ARG A 24 -10.96 11.14 -4.07
N ILE A 25 -10.06 10.23 -4.42
CA ILE A 25 -10.10 9.46 -5.67
C ILE A 25 -11.20 8.41 -5.61
N GLU A 26 -11.31 7.67 -4.51
CA GLU A 26 -12.37 6.68 -4.31
C GLU A 26 -13.76 7.30 -4.43
N LYS A 27 -13.95 8.54 -3.94
CA LYS A 27 -15.22 9.27 -4.11
C LYS A 27 -15.59 9.54 -5.57
N TYR A 28 -14.62 9.72 -6.47
CA TYR A 28 -14.93 9.88 -7.91
C TYR A 28 -15.38 8.57 -8.55
N HIS A 29 -14.95 7.43 -8.00
CA HIS A 29 -15.11 6.11 -8.62
C HIS A 29 -16.00 5.16 -7.80
N LYS A 30 -16.69 5.68 -6.78
CA LYS A 30 -17.44 4.89 -5.79
C LYS A 30 -18.39 3.87 -6.40
N ASP A 31 -19.05 4.24 -7.50
CA ASP A 31 -20.07 3.39 -8.14
C ASP A 31 -19.48 2.41 -9.16
N ASN A 32 -18.19 2.56 -9.52
CA ASN A 32 -17.55 1.83 -10.61
C ASN A 32 -16.24 1.11 -10.19
N MET A 33 -15.97 1.04 -8.89
CA MET A 33 -14.76 0.43 -8.34
C MET A 33 -15.11 -0.77 -7.46
N ASN A 34 -14.47 -1.91 -7.72
CA ASN A 34 -14.63 -3.14 -6.95
C ASN A 34 -13.67 -3.24 -5.76
N CYS A 35 -12.69 -2.34 -5.68
CA CYS A 35 -11.68 -2.37 -4.63
C CYS A 35 -12.27 -1.93 -3.27
N GLY A 36 -12.00 -2.72 -2.23
CA GLY A 36 -12.48 -2.47 -0.88
C GLY A 36 -12.18 -3.63 0.06
N LYS A 37 -12.62 -3.54 1.31
CA LYS A 37 -12.49 -4.64 2.27
C LYS A 37 -13.22 -5.87 1.74
N GLY A 38 -12.54 -7.02 1.72
CA GLY A 38 -13.05 -8.27 1.15
C GLY A 38 -12.69 -8.49 -0.33
N CYS A 39 -12.24 -7.46 -1.05
CA CYS A 39 -11.59 -7.64 -2.35
C CYS A 39 -10.16 -8.16 -2.16
N LYS A 40 -9.86 -9.32 -2.74
CA LYS A 40 -8.62 -10.09 -2.45
C LYS A 40 -7.69 -10.30 -3.66
N ASP A 41 -8.06 -9.83 -4.84
CA ASP A 41 -7.35 -10.18 -6.08
C ASP A 41 -5.90 -9.69 -6.09
N CYS A 42 -5.61 -8.60 -5.38
CA CYS A 42 -4.25 -8.10 -5.21
C CYS A 42 -3.53 -8.62 -3.95
N CYS A 43 -4.19 -9.44 -3.14
CA CYS A 43 -3.64 -9.99 -1.90
C CYS A 43 -2.82 -11.26 -2.19
N ILE A 44 -1.70 -11.07 -2.90
CA ILE A 44 -0.77 -12.12 -3.30
C ILE A 44 0.39 -12.30 -2.31
N ASP A 45 1.15 -13.40 -2.47
CA ASP A 45 2.42 -13.57 -1.75
C ASP A 45 3.54 -12.76 -2.43
N GLY A 46 4.69 -12.61 -1.78
CA GLY A 46 5.86 -11.93 -2.33
C GLY A 46 5.84 -10.41 -2.21
N ILE A 47 4.76 -9.83 -1.68
CA ILE A 47 4.71 -8.39 -1.38
C ILE A 47 5.80 -8.04 -0.37
N THR A 48 6.67 -7.11 -0.75
CA THR A 48 7.68 -6.52 0.13
C THR A 48 7.32 -5.08 0.47
N VAL A 49 7.61 -4.70 1.71
CA VAL A 49 7.39 -3.34 2.23
C VAL A 49 8.68 -2.79 2.80
N PHE A 50 8.76 -1.48 2.98
CA PHE A 50 9.91 -0.92 3.69
C PHE A 50 9.94 -1.39 5.14
N GLU A 51 11.14 -1.56 5.70
CA GLU A 51 11.30 -2.00 7.09
C GLU A 51 10.56 -1.08 8.08
N VAL A 52 10.53 0.22 7.80
CA VAL A 52 9.81 1.20 8.62
C VAL A 52 8.30 0.93 8.66
N GLU A 53 7.67 0.58 7.53
CA GLU A 53 6.27 0.17 7.48
C GLU A 53 6.05 -1.13 8.24
N ALA A 54 6.96 -2.10 8.10
CA ALA A 54 6.87 -3.35 8.82
C ALA A 54 6.93 -3.15 10.34
N LYS A 55 7.74 -2.21 10.84
CA LYS A 55 7.74 -1.85 12.26
C LYS A 55 6.44 -1.18 12.68
N TYR A 56 5.90 -0.28 11.85
CA TYR A 56 4.61 0.36 12.09
C TYR A 56 3.48 -0.66 12.19
N ILE A 57 3.41 -1.63 11.27
CA ILE A 57 2.42 -2.72 11.30
C ILE A 57 2.56 -3.55 12.58
N LYS A 58 3.77 -3.98 12.94
CA LYS A 58 3.98 -4.77 14.17
C LYS A 58 3.59 -4.00 15.43
N HIS A 59 3.91 -2.71 15.49
CA HIS A 59 3.61 -1.85 16.64
C HIS A 59 2.11 -1.76 16.90
N HIS A 60 1.30 -1.58 15.85
CA HIS A 60 -0.15 -1.43 15.97
C HIS A 60 -0.93 -2.75 16.07
N ASN A 61 -0.27 -3.90 15.85
CA ASN A 61 -0.89 -5.22 15.92
C ASN A 61 -0.15 -6.16 16.89
N PRO A 62 -0.02 -5.81 18.18
CA PRO A 62 0.75 -6.61 19.14
C PRO A 62 0.15 -8.01 19.36
N THR A 63 -1.17 -8.16 19.19
CA THR A 63 -1.89 -9.44 19.29
C THR A 63 -1.47 -10.46 18.24
N LEU A 64 -0.92 -10.00 17.11
CA LEU A 64 -0.43 -10.86 16.03
C LEU A 64 0.95 -11.44 16.30
N ARG A 65 1.59 -11.20 17.46
CA ARG A 65 2.93 -11.72 17.75
C ARG A 65 3.06 -13.25 17.60
N ASN A 66 2.00 -14.00 17.89
CA ASN A 66 1.93 -15.46 17.73
C ASN A 66 1.05 -15.87 16.54
N PHE A 67 0.97 -15.01 15.53
CA PHE A 67 0.09 -15.21 14.38
C PHE A 67 0.46 -16.48 13.61
N LYS A 68 -0.57 -17.30 13.34
CA LYS A 68 -0.47 -18.45 12.46
C LYS A 68 -1.33 -18.17 11.22
N PRO A 69 -0.73 -18.03 10.03
CA PRO A 69 -1.49 -17.81 8.80
C PRO A 69 -2.48 -18.94 8.57
N VAL A 70 -3.76 -18.59 8.44
CA VAL A 70 -4.80 -19.53 7.98
C VAL A 70 -4.74 -19.69 6.47
N ASN A 71 -4.40 -18.60 5.76
CA ASN A 71 -4.17 -18.64 4.33
C ASN A 71 -2.77 -19.19 4.00
N LYS A 72 -2.73 -20.35 3.34
CA LYS A 72 -1.50 -20.99 2.86
C LYS A 72 -1.10 -20.57 1.43
N LYS A 73 -1.99 -19.88 0.69
CA LYS A 73 -1.78 -19.48 -0.71
C LYS A 73 -2.13 -18.01 -0.90
N GLY A 74 -1.14 -17.16 -1.18
CA GLY A 74 -1.32 -15.71 -1.31
C GLY A 74 -0.96 -14.94 -0.04
N CYS A 75 -1.57 -13.79 0.18
CA CYS A 75 -1.28 -12.94 1.34
C CYS A 75 -1.63 -13.67 2.65
N PRO A 76 -0.69 -13.80 3.60
CA PRO A 76 -0.92 -14.55 4.82
C PRO A 76 -1.86 -13.85 5.81
N TYR A 77 -2.18 -12.58 5.59
CA TYR A 77 -3.07 -11.78 6.44
C TYR A 77 -4.53 -11.81 6.01
N LEU A 78 -4.89 -12.62 5.02
CA LEU A 78 -6.29 -12.91 4.71
C LEU A 78 -6.83 -13.97 5.67
N ASP A 79 -7.99 -13.69 6.26
CA ASP A 79 -8.77 -14.67 7.02
C ASP A 79 -9.59 -15.59 6.10
N GLU A 80 -10.33 -16.53 6.70
CA GLU A 80 -11.20 -17.46 5.97
C GLU A 80 -12.35 -16.79 5.20
N LYS A 81 -12.68 -15.54 5.51
CA LYS A 81 -13.69 -14.73 4.81
C LYS A 81 -13.08 -13.84 3.73
N ASN A 82 -11.77 -13.95 3.49
CA ASN A 82 -10.98 -13.08 2.61
C ASN A 82 -10.90 -11.62 3.08
N GLU A 83 -11.11 -11.36 4.37
CA GLU A 83 -10.86 -10.05 4.95
C GLU A 83 -9.40 -9.96 5.41
N CYS A 84 -8.79 -8.79 5.21
CA CYS A 84 -7.44 -8.54 5.69
C CYS A 84 -7.45 -8.24 7.20
N ILE A 85 -6.78 -9.05 8.00
CA ILE A 85 -6.75 -8.87 9.47
C ILE A 85 -5.93 -7.65 9.91
N ILE A 86 -5.08 -7.10 9.02
CA ILE A 86 -4.31 -5.86 9.25
C ILE A 86 -4.88 -4.68 8.45
N TYR A 87 -6.14 -4.73 8.00
CA TYR A 87 -6.74 -3.78 7.04
C TYR A 87 -6.46 -2.30 7.36
N GLU A 88 -6.66 -1.90 8.62
CA GLU A 88 -6.46 -0.53 9.12
C GLU A 88 -5.00 -0.08 9.12
N THR A 89 -4.07 -1.03 9.18
CA THR A 89 -2.62 -0.79 9.22
C THR A 89 -1.92 -1.25 7.95
N ARG A 90 -2.67 -1.51 6.86
CA ARG A 90 -2.12 -1.94 5.58
C ARG A 90 -0.99 -1.00 5.11
N PRO A 91 0.07 -1.53 4.52
CA PRO A 91 1.17 -0.74 4.00
C PRO A 91 0.73 0.09 2.78
N TYR A 92 1.56 1.04 2.37
CA TYR A 92 1.33 1.94 1.23
C TYR A 92 0.85 1.18 -0.02
N ILE A 93 1.59 0.16 -0.44
CA ILE A 93 1.27 -0.63 -1.64
C ILE A 93 -0.13 -1.23 -1.56
N CYS A 94 -0.56 -1.73 -0.41
CA CYS A 94 -1.88 -2.34 -0.24
C CYS A 94 -3.03 -1.31 -0.17
N ARG A 95 -2.73 -0.03 0.10
CA ARG A 95 -3.72 1.06 0.10
C ARG A 95 -3.95 1.62 -1.30
N THR A 96 -2.89 1.66 -2.12
CA THR A 96 -2.94 2.25 -3.46
C THR A 96 -3.30 1.24 -4.54
N GLN A 97 -3.02 -0.05 -4.31
CA GLN A 97 -3.40 -1.12 -5.21
C GLN A 97 -4.92 -1.15 -5.44
N GLY A 98 -5.34 -1.17 -6.71
CA GLY A 98 -6.76 -1.13 -7.08
C GLY A 98 -7.23 0.23 -7.61
N LEU A 99 -6.59 1.31 -7.17
CA LEU A 99 -6.87 2.66 -7.67
C LEU A 99 -6.45 2.80 -9.15
N PRO A 100 -7.02 3.75 -9.90
CA PRO A 100 -6.43 4.20 -11.15
C PRO A 100 -5.10 4.88 -10.83
N LEU A 101 -4.01 4.40 -11.39
CA LEU A 101 -2.64 4.80 -11.09
C LEU A 101 -2.07 5.65 -12.23
N ARG A 102 -1.17 6.57 -11.87
CA ARG A 102 -0.27 7.24 -12.81
C ARG A 102 1.12 7.44 -12.23
N TRP A 103 2.13 7.38 -13.09
CA TRP A 103 3.52 7.71 -12.79
C TRP A 103 4.20 8.30 -14.03
N ILE A 104 5.37 8.89 -13.84
CA ILE A 104 6.21 9.35 -14.95
C ILE A 104 7.32 8.32 -15.14
N ASP A 105 7.45 7.81 -16.36
CA ASP A 105 8.57 7.01 -16.80
C ASP A 105 9.54 7.91 -17.57
N ASP A 106 10.74 8.07 -17.02
CA ASP A 106 11.83 8.89 -17.57
C ASP A 106 13.02 8.04 -18.04
N SER A 107 12.84 6.73 -18.17
CA SER A 107 13.91 5.80 -18.61
C SER A 107 14.25 5.90 -20.10
N GLY A 108 13.37 6.51 -20.89
CA GLY A 108 13.54 6.75 -22.33
C GLY A 108 14.14 8.11 -22.67
N ASN A 109 14.02 8.51 -23.94
CA ASN A 109 14.49 9.82 -24.42
C ASN A 109 13.62 10.98 -23.94
N GLU A 110 12.35 10.71 -23.63
CA GLU A 110 11.37 11.69 -23.17
C GLU A 110 10.61 11.12 -21.98
N ALA A 111 10.21 11.99 -21.05
CA ALA A 111 9.40 11.60 -19.90
C ALA A 111 7.94 11.38 -20.34
N VAL A 112 7.41 10.18 -20.10
CA VAL A 112 6.06 9.78 -20.49
C VAL A 112 5.21 9.53 -19.25
N GLU A 113 3.98 10.05 -19.22
CA GLU A 113 3.02 9.68 -18.18
C GLU A 113 2.44 8.30 -18.51
N MET A 114 2.68 7.35 -17.61
CA MET A 114 2.13 6.01 -17.65
C MET A 114 0.91 5.92 -16.74
N ARG A 115 -0.05 5.07 -17.12
CA ARG A 115 -1.28 4.83 -16.37
C ARG A 115 -1.62 3.35 -16.33
N ASP A 116 -2.26 2.93 -15.24
CA ASP A 116 -2.72 1.57 -15.07
C ASP A 116 -3.90 1.51 -14.09
N ILE A 117 -4.69 0.45 -14.12
CA ILE A 117 -5.76 0.19 -13.16
C ILE A 117 -5.93 -1.32 -12.97
N CYS A 118 -6.47 -1.72 -11.82
CA CYS A 118 -6.79 -3.13 -11.57
C CYS A 118 -7.68 -3.74 -12.68
N PRO A 119 -7.39 -4.98 -13.15
CA PRO A 119 -8.19 -5.67 -14.17
C PRO A 119 -9.67 -5.89 -13.82
N LEU A 120 -10.01 -5.87 -12.53
CA LEU A 120 -11.42 -5.90 -12.12
C LEU A 120 -12.14 -4.58 -12.42
N ASN A 121 -11.42 -3.46 -12.35
CA ASN A 121 -11.95 -2.11 -12.48
C ASN A 121 -11.84 -1.59 -13.93
N GLU A 122 -10.89 -2.08 -14.73
CA GLU A 122 -10.73 -1.65 -16.14
C GLU A 122 -11.98 -1.89 -17.01
N LYS A 123 -12.84 -2.85 -16.60
CA LYS A 123 -14.12 -3.14 -17.26
C LYS A 123 -15.13 -1.99 -17.16
N GLN A 124 -15.01 -1.16 -16.13
CA GLN A 124 -15.95 -0.06 -15.83
C GLN A 124 -15.27 1.31 -15.93
N ILE A 125 -13.94 1.36 -15.82
CA ILE A 125 -13.15 2.59 -15.77
C ILE A 125 -12.07 2.55 -16.86
N ASN A 126 -12.18 3.45 -17.84
CA ASN A 126 -11.11 3.70 -18.81
C ASN A 126 -10.10 4.72 -18.24
N VAL A 127 -9.00 4.22 -17.65
CA VAL A 127 -7.99 5.04 -16.96
C VAL A 127 -7.31 6.08 -17.87
N GLU A 128 -7.15 5.77 -19.16
CA GLU A 128 -6.52 6.69 -20.13
C GLU A 128 -7.34 7.96 -20.33
N SER A 129 -8.67 7.85 -20.23
CA SER A 129 -9.58 8.98 -20.41
C SER A 129 -9.76 9.85 -19.16
N LEU A 130 -9.26 9.43 -18.00
CA LEU A 130 -9.53 10.10 -16.74
C LEU A 130 -8.75 11.42 -16.59
N PRO A 131 -9.34 12.47 -15.98
CA PRO A 131 -8.60 13.65 -15.55
C PRO A 131 -7.56 13.29 -14.48
N GLN A 132 -6.39 13.93 -14.49
CA GLN A 132 -5.29 13.64 -13.53
C GLN A 132 -5.72 13.70 -12.05
N LYS A 133 -6.70 14.54 -11.69
CA LYS A 133 -7.24 14.64 -10.32
C LYS A 133 -7.99 13.38 -9.84
N GLN A 134 -8.33 12.48 -10.76
CA GLN A 134 -9.03 11.21 -10.51
C GLN A 134 -8.11 9.99 -10.59
N VAL A 135 -6.80 10.21 -10.79
CA VAL A 135 -5.79 9.17 -10.98
C VAL A 135 -4.69 9.38 -9.95
N TRP A 136 -4.37 8.33 -9.18
CA TRP A 136 -3.40 8.35 -8.10
C TRP A 136 -1.99 8.56 -8.63
N TYR A 137 -1.36 9.67 -8.27
CA TYR A 137 0.04 9.92 -8.62
C TYR A 137 0.97 9.27 -7.61
N ILE A 138 1.64 8.20 -8.05
CA ILE A 138 2.46 7.33 -7.19
C ILE A 138 3.71 8.05 -6.64
N GLY A 139 4.45 8.73 -7.52
CA GLY A 139 5.82 9.20 -7.24
C GLY A 139 5.99 10.04 -5.96
N PRO A 140 5.15 11.06 -5.70
CA PRO A 140 5.30 11.90 -4.51
C PRO A 140 5.17 11.14 -3.19
N PHE A 141 4.24 10.18 -3.10
CA PHE A 141 4.05 9.40 -1.87
C PHE A 141 5.13 8.35 -1.70
N GLU A 142 5.57 7.71 -2.78
CA GLU A 142 6.73 6.81 -2.72
C GLU A 142 8.01 7.54 -2.28
N SER A 143 8.24 8.75 -2.80
CA SER A 143 9.39 9.57 -2.40
C SER A 143 9.36 9.96 -0.92
N LYS A 144 8.17 10.34 -0.42
CA LYS A 144 7.96 10.62 1.02
C LYS A 144 8.23 9.38 1.87
N LEU A 145 7.66 8.24 1.51
CA LEU A 145 7.83 6.99 2.25
C LEU A 145 9.29 6.50 2.21
N ALA A 146 9.96 6.64 1.07
CA ALA A 146 11.37 6.32 0.91
C ALA A 146 12.24 7.18 1.85
N SER A 147 11.90 8.46 2.03
CA SER A 147 12.60 9.36 2.97
C SER A 147 12.43 8.91 4.43
N LEU A 148 11.21 8.47 4.81
CA LEU A 148 10.96 7.90 6.14
C LEU A 148 11.76 6.60 6.37
N GLN A 149 11.84 5.74 5.35
CA GLN A 149 12.69 4.56 5.39
C GLN A 149 14.17 4.92 5.50
N PHE A 150 14.66 5.88 4.73
CA PHE A 150 16.06 6.31 4.76
C PHE A 150 16.46 6.79 6.16
N LYS A 151 15.60 7.61 6.79
CA LYS A 151 15.77 8.09 8.17
C LYS A 151 15.80 6.92 9.16
N TYR A 152 14.80 6.04 9.12
CA TYR A 152 14.73 4.85 9.98
C TYR A 152 15.94 3.92 9.82
N GLY A 153 16.30 3.63 8.58
CA GLY A 153 17.38 2.71 8.20
C GLY A 153 18.77 3.30 8.35
N LYS A 154 18.91 4.56 8.79
CA LYS A 154 20.17 5.30 8.85
C LYS A 154 20.92 5.23 7.51
N GLY A 155 20.21 5.55 6.44
CA GLY A 155 20.69 5.49 5.06
C GLY A 155 20.39 4.18 4.31
N LYS A 156 19.87 3.16 4.98
CA LYS A 156 19.57 1.85 4.36
C LYS A 156 18.12 1.78 3.85
N MET A 157 17.96 1.37 2.60
CA MET A 157 16.66 1.18 1.94
C MET A 157 16.17 -0.28 2.04
N LYS A 158 16.13 -0.83 3.26
CA LYS A 158 15.78 -2.24 3.47
C LYS A 158 14.29 -2.48 3.21
N ARG A 159 14.00 -3.52 2.43
CA ARG A 159 12.66 -4.09 2.28
C ARG A 159 12.55 -5.41 3.03
N VAL A 160 11.34 -5.74 3.48
CA VAL A 160 11.02 -7.00 4.15
C VAL A 160 9.76 -7.58 3.53
N GLU A 161 9.72 -8.90 3.36
CA GLU A 161 8.54 -9.59 2.89
C GLU A 161 7.43 -9.51 3.95
N LEU A 162 6.25 -9.08 3.52
CA LEU A 162 5.09 -8.93 4.41
C LEU A 162 4.77 -10.25 5.12
N LYS A 163 4.96 -11.39 4.47
CA LYS A 163 4.73 -12.72 5.06
C LYS A 163 5.62 -13.08 6.25
N THR A 164 6.70 -12.34 6.47
CA THR A 164 7.65 -12.62 7.55
C THR A 164 7.39 -11.82 8.82
N LEU A 165 6.44 -10.86 8.81
CA LEU A 165 6.36 -9.89 9.91
C LEU A 165 6.01 -10.53 11.25
N PHE A 166 5.15 -11.54 11.28
CA PHE A 166 4.74 -12.17 12.53
C PHE A 166 5.11 -13.65 12.62
N LYS A 167 5.99 -14.11 11.74
CA LYS A 167 6.59 -15.43 11.89
C LYS A 167 7.57 -15.36 13.07
N GLY A 168 7.29 -16.16 14.10
CA GLY A 168 8.22 -16.43 15.19
C GLY A 168 9.44 -17.18 14.71
#